data_AF-A0A813GY42-F1
#
_entry.id   AF-A0A813GY42-F1
#
_cell.length_a   1.000
_cell.length_b   1.000
_cell.length_c   1.000
_cell.angle_alpha   90.00
_cell.angle_beta   90.00
_cell.angle_gamma   90.00
#
_symmetry.space_group_name_H-M   'P 1'
#
loop_
_entity.id
_entity.type
_entity.pdbx_description
1 polymer ?
#
loop_
_entity_poly.entity_id
_entity_poly.type
_entity_poly.pdbx_seq_one_letter_code
_entity_poly.pdbx_strand_id
1 'polypeptide(L)'
;MRHWQLANFTYSPVGTWAYLQIMASLAQWPVTPTPVAPMGNVDVEALVIGNLYDPATRYEWSQQMFQSFPRGSMMTWQGIGHGLLGSAENGMKGASACEERAVYYLNTGILPPNGFSCRIEELVPAFLQEDADWVLPEEPERKIHPGVFTELFAD
;
A
#
# COMPACT_ATOMS: atom_id res chain seq x y z
N MET A 1 -21.32 -9.02 -15.28
CA MET A 1 -21.61 -8.75 -13.85
C MET A 1 -21.20 -9.86 -12.86
N ARG A 2 -20.72 -11.05 -13.26
CA ARG A 2 -20.29 -12.10 -12.31
C ARG A 2 -18.92 -11.90 -11.65
N HIS A 3 -17.97 -11.23 -12.33
CA HIS A 3 -16.60 -11.11 -11.82
C HIS A 3 -16.46 -10.18 -10.60
N TRP A 4 -17.27 -9.12 -10.51
CA TRP A 4 -17.26 -8.24 -9.34
C TRP A 4 -17.80 -8.96 -8.09
N GLN A 5 -18.83 -9.80 -8.25
CA GLN A 5 -19.41 -10.57 -7.14
C GLN A 5 -18.40 -11.57 -6.56
N LEU A 6 -17.63 -12.22 -7.44
CA LEU A 6 -16.55 -13.12 -7.04
C LEU A 6 -15.44 -12.36 -6.30
N ALA A 7 -14.99 -11.22 -6.85
CA ALA A 7 -13.98 -10.38 -6.20
C ALA A 7 -14.44 -9.87 -4.82
N ASN A 8 -15.72 -9.48 -4.69
CA ASN A 8 -16.30 -9.08 -3.41
C ASN A 8 -16.34 -10.23 -2.40
N PHE A 9 -16.69 -11.45 -2.85
CA PHE A 9 -16.73 -12.62 -1.99
C PHE A 9 -15.34 -13.02 -1.48
N THR A 10 -14.33 -12.95 -2.35
CA THR A 10 -12.95 -13.36 -2.01
C THR A 10 -12.19 -12.29 -1.22
N TYR A 11 -12.38 -11.02 -1.53
CA TYR A 11 -11.57 -9.91 -0.99
C TYR A 11 -12.40 -8.84 -0.28
N SER A 12 -13.67 -9.13 0.05
CA SER A 12 -14.56 -8.18 0.72
C SER A 12 -14.79 -6.90 -0.14
N PRO A 13 -15.33 -5.79 0.40
CA PRO A 13 -15.54 -4.56 -0.36
C PRO A 13 -14.29 -4.01 -1.07
N VAL A 14 -13.08 -4.33 -0.60
CA VAL A 14 -11.82 -3.97 -1.26
C VAL A 14 -11.74 -4.58 -2.67
N GLY A 15 -12.18 -5.84 -2.82
CA GLY A 15 -12.27 -6.51 -4.12
C GLY A 15 -13.26 -5.85 -5.08
N THR A 16 -14.39 -5.38 -4.55
CA THR A 16 -15.38 -4.62 -5.35
C THR A 16 -14.79 -3.32 -5.85
N TRP A 17 -14.15 -2.56 -4.97
CA TRP A 17 -13.52 -1.29 -5.31
C TRP A 17 -12.44 -1.47 -6.39
N ALA A 18 -11.51 -2.43 -6.20
CA ALA A 18 -10.46 -2.72 -7.17
C ALA A 18 -11.04 -3.15 -8.54
N TYR A 19 -12.09 -3.98 -8.55
CA TYR A 19 -12.73 -4.41 -9.79
C TYR A 19 -13.39 -3.25 -10.54
N LEU A 20 -14.18 -2.43 -9.84
CA LEU A 20 -14.91 -1.33 -10.47
C LEU A 20 -13.98 -0.22 -10.96
N GLN A 21 -12.88 0.07 -10.25
CA GLN A 21 -11.96 1.13 -10.65
C GLN A 21 -10.97 0.70 -11.74
N ILE A 22 -10.36 -0.48 -11.62
CA ILE A 22 -9.23 -0.87 -12.47
C ILE A 22 -9.65 -1.90 -13.53
N MET A 23 -10.37 -2.94 -13.14
CA MET A 23 -10.65 -4.04 -14.08
C MET A 23 -11.73 -3.67 -15.10
N ALA A 24 -12.78 -2.97 -14.66
CA ALA A 24 -13.82 -2.50 -15.57
C ALA A 24 -13.29 -1.47 -16.58
N SER A 25 -12.41 -0.56 -16.15
CA SER A 25 -11.79 0.44 -17.03
C SER A 25 -10.84 -0.20 -18.04
N LEU A 26 -10.01 -1.16 -17.62
CA LEU A 26 -9.14 -1.93 -18.54
C LEU A 26 -9.94 -2.75 -19.55
N ALA A 27 -11.05 -3.36 -19.13
CA ALA A 27 -11.89 -4.17 -20.02
C ALA A 27 -12.58 -3.35 -21.12
N GLN A 28 -12.76 -2.04 -20.90
CA GLN A 28 -13.39 -1.12 -21.85
C GLN A 28 -12.35 -0.29 -22.62
N TRP A 29 -11.07 -0.46 -22.32
CA TRP A 29 -9.99 0.34 -22.91
C TRP A 29 -9.86 0.03 -24.41
N PRO A 30 -10.11 1.00 -25.32
CA PRO A 30 -10.32 0.72 -26.75
C PRO A 30 -9.01 0.65 -27.55
N VAL A 31 -7.96 0.05 -26.99
CA VAL A 31 -6.68 -0.17 -27.69
C VAL A 31 -6.15 -1.58 -27.45
N THR A 32 -5.42 -2.09 -28.43
CA THR A 32 -4.72 -3.37 -28.29
C THR A 32 -3.55 -3.19 -27.31
N PRO A 33 -3.45 -4.03 -26.26
CA PRO A 33 -2.36 -3.92 -25.30
C PRO A 33 -1.02 -4.23 -25.98
N THR A 34 -0.03 -3.39 -25.73
CA THR A 34 1.37 -3.67 -26.08
C THR A 34 2.00 -4.53 -24.99
N PRO A 35 2.88 -5.49 -25.33
CA PRO A 35 3.63 -6.25 -24.32
C PRO A 35 4.38 -5.31 -23.38
N VAL A 36 4.45 -5.70 -22.11
CA VAL A 36 5.25 -4.98 -21.10
C VAL A 36 6.72 -5.04 -21.53
N ALA A 37 7.43 -3.91 -21.46
CA ALA A 37 8.85 -3.87 -21.74
C ALA A 37 9.61 -4.81 -20.79
N PRO A 38 10.72 -5.45 -21.24
CA PRO A 38 11.56 -6.24 -20.36
C PRO A 38 12.03 -5.39 -19.18
N MET A 39 12.00 -5.96 -17.98
CA MET A 39 12.45 -5.30 -16.77
C MET A 39 13.97 -5.40 -16.67
N GLY A 40 14.62 -4.30 -16.29
CA GLY A 40 16.05 -4.29 -15.97
C GLY A 40 16.98 -3.91 -17.10
N ASN A 41 18.22 -3.65 -16.72
CA ASN A 41 19.36 -3.46 -17.61
C ASN A 41 20.65 -3.74 -16.81
N VAL A 42 21.53 -4.59 -17.35
CA VAL A 42 22.78 -5.00 -16.69
C VAL A 42 23.80 -3.87 -16.56
N ASP A 43 23.72 -2.87 -17.43
CA ASP A 43 24.66 -1.75 -17.50
C ASP A 43 24.17 -0.52 -16.70
N VAL A 44 22.93 -0.54 -16.21
CA VAL A 44 22.34 0.58 -15.47
C VAL A 44 22.59 0.44 -13.98
N GLU A 45 23.18 1.49 -13.41
CA GLU A 45 23.40 1.66 -11.97
C GLU A 45 22.11 2.16 -11.29
N ALA A 46 21.05 1.35 -11.29
CA ALA A 46 19.78 1.77 -10.73
C ALA A 46 19.80 1.83 -9.19
N LEU A 47 19.25 2.90 -8.62
CA LEU A 47 18.91 2.96 -7.19
C LEU A 47 17.46 2.53 -6.99
N VAL A 48 17.25 1.40 -6.31
CA VAL A 48 15.92 0.90 -5.93
C VAL A 48 15.67 1.18 -4.45
N ILE A 49 14.52 1.76 -4.12
CA ILE A 49 14.14 2.05 -2.73
C ILE A 49 12.90 1.24 -2.41
N GLY A 50 13.00 0.34 -1.44
CA GLY A 50 11.88 -0.47 -0.96
C GLY A 50 11.40 0.02 0.40
N ASN A 51 10.09 0.16 0.54
CA ASN A 51 9.43 0.46 1.80
C ASN A 51 8.92 -0.84 2.44
N LEU A 52 9.31 -1.08 3.70
CA LEU A 52 9.04 -2.33 4.41
C LEU A 52 7.55 -2.61 4.61
N TYR A 53 6.74 -1.57 4.82
CA TYR A 53 5.31 -1.68 5.09
C TYR A 53 4.46 -0.91 4.07
N ASP A 54 4.82 -1.02 2.78
CA ASP A 54 4.04 -0.45 1.68
C ASP A 54 2.81 -1.30 1.33
N PRO A 55 1.59 -0.74 1.46
CA PRO A 55 0.36 -1.48 1.19
C PRO A 55 0.07 -1.67 -0.31
N ALA A 56 0.62 -0.81 -1.18
CA ALA A 56 0.32 -0.82 -2.61
C ALA A 56 1.44 -1.46 -3.44
N THR A 57 2.70 -1.25 -3.05
CA THR A 57 3.89 -1.80 -3.71
C THR A 57 4.78 -2.51 -2.71
N ARG A 58 4.45 -3.78 -2.42
CA ARG A 58 5.08 -4.57 -1.34
C ARG A 58 6.61 -4.61 -1.48
N TYR A 59 7.31 -4.61 -0.34
CA TYR A 59 8.77 -4.65 -0.27
C TYR A 59 9.43 -5.74 -1.12
N GLU A 60 8.81 -6.92 -1.19
CA GLU A 60 9.28 -8.05 -2.01
C GLU A 60 9.35 -7.69 -3.50
N TRP A 61 8.46 -6.84 -4.01
CA TRP A 61 8.49 -6.38 -5.40
C TRP A 61 9.67 -5.47 -5.66
N SER A 62 10.06 -4.64 -4.70
CA SER A 62 11.30 -3.85 -4.79
C SER A 62 12.53 -4.75 -4.84
N GLN A 63 12.55 -5.84 -4.07
CA GLN A 63 13.64 -6.83 -4.14
C GLN A 63 13.70 -7.51 -5.53
N GLN A 64 12.54 -7.89 -6.08
CA GLN A 64 12.45 -8.47 -7.43
C GLN A 64 12.91 -7.49 -8.51
N MET A 65 12.52 -6.21 -8.39
CA MET A 65 13.00 -5.16 -9.28
C MET A 65 14.52 -5.02 -9.20
N PHE A 66 15.09 -5.00 -7.99
CA PHE A 66 16.53 -4.89 -7.78
C PHE A 66 17.31 -6.05 -8.42
N GLN A 67 16.78 -7.28 -8.42
CA GLN A 67 17.41 -8.42 -9.11
C GLN A 67 17.60 -8.20 -10.61
N SER A 68 16.82 -7.29 -11.21
CA SER A 68 16.93 -6.93 -12.63
C SER A 68 18.02 -5.88 -12.92
N PHE A 69 18.70 -5.35 -11.89
CA PHE A 69 19.77 -4.35 -11.99
C PHE A 69 21.02 -4.76 -11.20
N PRO A 70 21.86 -5.68 -11.73
CA PRO A 70 23.02 -6.21 -11.01
C PRO A 70 24.08 -5.18 -10.59
N ARG A 71 24.19 -4.05 -11.32
CA ARG A 71 25.08 -2.93 -10.99
C ARG A 71 24.44 -1.89 -10.06
N GLY A 72 23.16 -2.06 -9.74
CA GLY A 72 22.41 -1.13 -8.91
C GLY A 72 22.72 -1.27 -7.42
N SER A 73 21.99 -0.48 -6.63
CA SER A 73 21.97 -0.58 -5.17
C SER A 73 20.53 -0.51 -4.67
N MET A 74 20.25 -1.24 -3.59
CA MET A 74 18.95 -1.21 -2.92
C MET A 74 19.06 -0.55 -1.56
N MET A 75 18.16 0.40 -1.28
CA MET A 75 17.91 0.93 0.06
C MET A 75 16.57 0.42 0.61
N THR A 76 16.50 0.29 1.94
CA THR A 76 15.29 -0.10 2.67
C THR A 76 14.81 1.05 3.55
N TRP A 77 13.59 1.52 3.35
CA TRP A 77 12.91 2.42 4.29
C TRP A 77 12.04 1.61 5.26
N GLN A 78 12.29 1.73 6.56
CA GLN A 78 11.53 1.04 7.61
C GLN A 78 10.27 1.81 8.05
N GLY A 79 9.55 2.44 7.13
CA GLY A 79 8.35 3.22 7.44
C GLY A 79 7.05 2.52 7.05
N ILE A 80 5.92 3.18 7.33
CA ILE A 80 4.57 2.76 6.93
C ILE A 80 4.00 3.80 5.96
N GLY A 81 3.33 3.35 4.91
CA GLY A 81 2.72 4.21 3.88
C GLY A 81 3.15 3.78 2.49
N HIS A 82 2.84 4.58 1.46
CA HIS A 82 3.15 4.22 0.06
C HIS A 82 4.38 4.98 -0.47
N GLY A 83 5.30 4.28 -1.14
CA GLY A 83 6.54 4.86 -1.67
C GLY A 83 7.44 5.37 -0.56
N LEU A 84 7.97 6.59 -0.69
CA LEU A 84 8.58 7.37 0.40
C LEU A 84 7.58 8.41 0.98
N LEU A 85 6.34 8.49 0.47
CA LEU A 85 5.41 9.58 0.79
C LEU A 85 4.83 9.51 2.21
N GLY A 86 4.72 8.31 2.79
CA GLY A 86 4.18 8.14 4.15
C GLY A 86 4.97 8.89 5.24
N SER A 87 6.16 9.41 4.93
CA SER A 87 6.98 10.20 5.84
C SER A 87 6.65 11.68 5.89
N ALA A 88 6.15 12.25 4.79
CA ALA A 88 5.86 13.67 4.71
C ALA A 88 4.68 14.04 5.63
N GLU A 89 3.72 13.14 5.76
CA GLU A 89 2.52 13.34 6.57
C GLU A 89 2.74 13.02 8.06
N ASN A 90 3.66 12.11 8.38
CA ASN A 90 3.84 11.58 9.74
C ASN A 90 5.15 11.99 10.43
N GLY A 91 5.93 12.91 9.84
CA GLY A 91 7.19 13.39 10.45
C GLY A 91 8.26 12.31 10.64
N MET A 92 8.16 11.18 9.93
CA MET A 92 9.03 10.03 10.13
C MET A 92 10.42 10.30 9.54
N LYS A 93 11.37 10.70 10.40
CA LYS A 93 12.78 10.97 10.05
C LYS A 93 13.48 9.88 9.26
N GLY A 94 13.00 8.63 9.34
CA GLY A 94 13.58 7.51 8.60
C GLY A 94 13.55 7.71 7.09
N ALA A 95 12.55 8.40 6.53
CA ALA A 95 12.51 8.58 5.07
C ALA A 95 13.43 9.69 4.58
N SER A 96 13.62 10.78 5.34
CA SER A 96 14.51 11.88 4.93
C SER A 96 15.94 11.38 4.75
N ALA A 97 16.39 10.43 5.58
CA ALA A 97 17.69 9.79 5.41
C ALA A 97 17.84 8.98 4.09
N CYS A 98 16.74 8.42 3.59
CA CYS A 98 16.68 7.75 2.29
C CYS A 98 16.58 8.76 1.15
N GLU A 99 15.79 9.81 1.33
CA GLU A 99 15.61 10.90 0.36
C GLU A 99 16.93 11.64 0.12
N GLU A 100 17.65 12.03 1.18
CA GLU A 100 18.96 12.70 1.08
C GLU A 100 19.95 11.88 0.25
N ARG A 101 19.96 10.56 0.43
CA ARG A 101 20.81 9.64 -0.35
C ARG A 101 20.34 9.48 -1.79
N ALA A 102 19.04 9.43 -2.01
CA ALA A 102 18.48 9.43 -3.35
C ALA A 102 18.86 10.70 -4.11
N VAL A 103 18.73 11.86 -3.47
CA VAL A 103 19.15 13.16 -4.00
C VAL A 103 20.66 13.20 -4.26
N TYR A 104 21.48 12.67 -3.34
CA TYR A 104 22.92 12.56 -3.54
C TYR A 104 23.27 11.71 -4.77
N TYR A 105 22.63 10.54 -4.92
CA TYR A 105 22.79 9.68 -6.09
C TYR A 105 22.36 10.40 -7.38
N LEU A 106 21.20 11.07 -7.38
CA LEU A 106 20.72 11.81 -8.56
C LEU A 106 21.68 12.94 -8.97
N ASN A 107 22.33 13.58 -8.00
CA ASN A 107 23.28 14.68 -8.26
C ASN A 107 24.67 14.20 -8.67
N THR A 108 25.11 13.03 -8.22
CA THR A 108 26.51 12.58 -8.36
C THR A 108 26.69 11.32 -9.19
N GLY A 109 25.63 10.54 -9.41
CA GLY A 109 25.69 9.19 -9.94
C GLY A 109 26.26 8.15 -8.97
N ILE A 110 26.67 8.54 -7.76
CA ILE A 110 27.29 7.62 -6.79
C ILE A 110 26.20 6.88 -6.02
N LEU A 111 26.16 5.56 -6.17
CA LEU A 111 25.22 4.72 -5.46
C LEU A 111 25.53 4.63 -3.95
N PRO A 112 24.50 4.59 -3.09
CA PRO A 112 24.68 4.26 -1.68
C PRO A 112 25.10 2.79 -1.52
N PRO A 113 25.63 2.39 -0.35
CA PRO A 113 25.90 0.99 -0.05
C PRO A 113 24.66 0.12 -0.26
N ASN A 114 24.80 -0.99 -0.97
CA ASN A 114 23.71 -1.94 -1.15
C ASN A 114 23.25 -2.51 0.20
N GLY A 115 21.94 -2.53 0.43
CA GLY A 115 21.32 -2.92 1.70
C GLY A 115 21.26 -1.80 2.74
N PHE A 116 21.56 -0.55 2.37
CA PHE A 116 21.46 0.58 3.29
C PHE A 116 20.02 0.72 3.81
N SER A 117 19.85 0.74 5.14
CA SER A 117 18.54 0.80 5.78
C SER A 117 18.33 2.17 6.45
N CYS A 118 17.31 2.88 6.00
CA CYS A 118 16.84 4.13 6.57
C CYS A 118 15.80 3.80 7.65
N ARG A 119 16.27 3.79 8.90
CA ARG A 119 15.49 3.38 10.05
C ARG A 119 14.67 4.55 10.58
N ILE A 120 13.46 4.25 11.02
CA ILE A 120 12.70 5.15 11.88
C ILE A 120 13.38 5.20 13.26
N GLU A 121 13.48 6.39 13.85
CA GLU A 121 14.08 6.57 15.18
C GLU A 121 13.11 6.19 16.31
N GLU A 122 11.80 6.12 16.01
CA GLU A 122 10.73 5.89 16.97
C GLU A 122 9.97 4.63 16.57
N LEU A 123 9.60 3.80 17.56
CA LEU A 123 8.74 2.63 17.33
C LEU A 123 7.45 3.13 16.69
N VAL A 124 7.10 2.64 15.49
CA VAL A 124 5.71 2.76 15.07
C VAL A 124 4.91 2.00 16.12
N PRO A 125 3.98 2.63 16.85
CA PRO A 125 3.11 1.89 17.74
C PRO A 125 2.39 0.87 16.88
N ALA A 126 2.71 -0.41 17.05
CA ALA A 126 2.16 -1.46 16.21
C ALA A 126 0.62 -1.51 16.29
N PHE A 127 0.02 -0.91 17.32
CA PHE A 127 -1.41 -0.94 17.60
C PHE A 127 -1.81 0.17 18.62
N LEU A 128 -1.40 1.43 18.42
CA LEU A 128 -1.98 2.56 19.20
C LEU A 128 -2.73 3.55 18.29
N GLN A 129 -3.49 2.99 17.35
CA GLN A 129 -4.66 3.68 16.80
C GLN A 129 -5.91 3.24 17.57
N GLU A 130 -5.84 3.17 18.90
CA GLU A 130 -7.03 2.97 19.73
C GLU A 130 -7.64 4.29 20.24
N ASP A 131 -6.96 5.44 20.06
CA ASP A 131 -7.44 6.69 20.69
C ASP A 131 -7.64 7.88 19.73
N ALA A 132 -7.60 7.67 18.41
CA ALA A 132 -7.85 8.74 17.43
C ALA A 132 -9.17 8.52 16.67
N ASP A 133 -10.25 9.04 17.25
CA ASP A 133 -11.40 9.64 16.58
C ASP A 133 -12.28 8.79 15.64
N TRP A 134 -12.50 7.51 15.96
CA TRP A 134 -13.72 6.80 15.52
C TRP A 134 -14.62 6.46 16.70
N VAL A 135 -15.12 7.50 17.37
CA VAL A 135 -16.36 7.38 18.14
C VAL A 135 -17.46 7.07 17.13
N LEU A 136 -17.83 5.79 17.00
CA LEU A 136 -19.13 5.44 16.43
C LEU A 136 -20.17 6.24 17.24
N PRO A 137 -21.08 7.00 16.60
CA PRO A 137 -22.16 7.61 17.36
C PRO A 137 -22.86 6.50 18.12
N GLU A 138 -23.04 6.68 19.43
CA GLU A 138 -23.89 5.78 20.23
C GLU A 138 -25.18 5.58 19.45
N GLU A 139 -25.53 4.33 19.14
CA GLU A 139 -26.87 4.05 18.64
C GLU A 139 -27.85 4.66 19.65
N PRO A 140 -28.80 5.51 19.23
CA PRO A 140 -29.81 5.99 20.15
C PRO A 140 -30.52 4.75 20.68
N GLU A 141 -30.50 4.56 22.00
CA GLU A 141 -31.14 3.45 22.70
C GLU A 141 -32.45 3.12 21.99
N ARG A 142 -32.53 1.93 21.39
CA ARG A 142 -33.77 1.41 20.85
C ARG A 142 -34.72 1.30 22.04
N LYS A 143 -35.55 2.31 22.25
CA LYS A 143 -36.66 2.28 23.19
C LYS A 143 -37.56 1.13 22.75
N ILE A 144 -37.46 0.03 23.48
CA ILE A 144 -38.41 -1.07 23.37
C ILE A 144 -39.76 -0.49 23.79
N HIS A 145 -40.61 -0.18 22.81
CA HIS A 145 -42.02 0.07 23.09
C HIS A 145 -42.63 -1.27 23.54
N PRO A 146 -43.20 -1.35 24.76
CA PRO A 146 -43.90 -2.54 25.18
C PRO A 146 -45.26 -2.53 24.49
N GLY A 147 -45.39 -3.29 23.40
CA GLY A 147 -46.68 -3.47 22.75
C GLY A 147 -46.58 -4.05 21.36
N VAL A 148 -47.31 -5.15 21.15
CA VAL A 148 -47.62 -5.79 19.87
C VAL A 148 -46.55 -6.77 19.35
N PHE A 149 -46.48 -7.93 20.01
CA PHE A 149 -46.28 -9.21 19.30
C PHE A 149 -47.06 -10.30 20.04
N THR A 150 -48.34 -10.41 19.71
CA THR A 150 -49.08 -11.67 19.83
C THR A 150 -49.71 -11.92 18.48
N GLU A 151 -49.59 -13.18 18.05
CA GLU A 151 -50.15 -13.78 16.83
C GLU A 151 -49.28 -13.67 15.57
N LEU A 152 -48.54 -14.74 15.29
CA LEU A 152 -48.70 -15.55 14.07
C LEU A 152 -47.64 -16.66 14.02
N PHE A 153 -47.71 -17.59 14.97
CA PHE A 153 -47.23 -18.97 14.79
C PHE A 153 -48.10 -19.89 15.67
N ALA A 154 -49.23 -20.30 15.12
CA ALA A 154 -49.92 -21.52 15.49
C ALA A 154 -50.36 -22.16 14.16
N ASP A 155 -49.75 -23.32 13.89
CA ASP A 155 -50.07 -24.38 12.91
C ASP A 155 -50.56 -24.00 11.50
#